data_AF-A0A512PHS8-F1
#
_entry.id   AF-A0A512PHS8-F1
#
_cell.length_a   1.000
_cell.length_b   1.000
_cell.length_c   1.000
_cell.angle_alpha   90.00
_cell.angle_beta   90.00
_cell.angle_gamma   90.00
#
_symmetry.space_group_name_H-M   'P 1'
#
loop_
_entity.id
_entity.type
_entity.pdbx_description
1 polymer ?
#
loop_
_entity_poly.entity_id
_entity_poly.type
_entity_poly.pdbx_seq_one_letter_code
_entity_poly.pdbx_strand_id
1 'polypeptide(L)'
;MKAEACQESTEDEMTPTVGQQVVDLRLDRRALRAERARVAWWRRLVRARLDLAVASVSGPGPLGEDVAFHLPVDVGVHVPRPSELGVVLAGADPAAELARVNELRDLDSRLAVYLAGVDEALQTTTNRLVSHLAGSPGATLAAIAELPGRG
;
A
#
# COMPACT_ATOMS: atom_id res chain seq x y z
N MET A 1 43.53 -7.74 56.90
CA MET A 1 42.68 -6.58 57.18
C MET A 1 42.43 -5.87 55.86
N LYS A 2 41.17 -5.87 55.40
CA LYS A 2 40.58 -5.09 54.27
C LYS A 2 41.03 -5.51 52.85
N ALA A 3 40.14 -6.04 52.01
CA ALA A 3 39.06 -5.39 51.23
C ALA A 3 39.66 -4.67 50.00
N GLU A 4 39.17 -4.68 48.76
CA GLU A 4 37.94 -5.04 48.04
C GLU A 4 38.41 -5.21 46.57
N ALA A 5 38.00 -6.24 45.83
CA ALA A 5 36.75 -6.32 45.07
C ALA A 5 36.60 -5.29 43.94
N CYS A 6 36.23 -5.83 42.77
CA CYS A 6 35.38 -5.23 41.75
C CYS A 6 35.91 -4.02 40.98
N GLN A 7 36.31 -4.30 39.74
CA GLN A 7 35.84 -3.51 38.60
C GLN A 7 35.43 -4.47 37.48
N GLU A 8 34.24 -5.03 37.70
CA GLU A 8 33.38 -5.65 36.69
C GLU A 8 32.21 -4.68 36.50
N SER A 9 32.25 -3.89 35.41
CA SER A 9 31.22 -2.97 34.92
C SER A 9 31.82 -2.34 33.66
N THR A 10 31.19 -2.28 32.48
CA THR A 10 29.77 -2.23 32.17
C THR A 10 29.69 -2.36 30.64
N GLU A 11 29.46 -3.56 30.13
CA GLU A 11 28.96 -3.77 28.76
C GLU A 11 27.85 -4.82 28.87
N ASP A 12 26.79 -4.44 29.56
CA ASP A 12 25.50 -5.11 29.44
C ASP A 12 25.00 -4.79 28.03
N GLU A 13 25.40 -5.65 27.09
CA GLU A 13 24.89 -5.73 25.74
C GLU A 13 23.38 -5.99 25.85
N MET A 14 22.64 -4.87 25.90
CA MET A 14 21.23 -4.77 26.22
C MET A 14 20.41 -5.36 25.06
N THR A 15 20.47 -6.68 24.91
CA THR A 15 19.68 -7.44 23.97
C THR A 15 18.20 -7.25 24.34
N PRO A 16 17.37 -6.71 23.42
CA PRO A 16 15.97 -6.49 23.73
C PRO A 16 15.34 -7.82 24.13
N THR A 17 14.61 -7.83 25.25
CA THR A 17 13.91 -9.04 25.69
C THR A 17 12.95 -9.52 24.60
N VAL A 18 12.67 -10.83 24.58
CA VAL A 18 11.79 -11.44 23.56
C VAL A 18 10.43 -10.73 23.48
N GLY A 19 9.91 -10.25 24.60
CA GLY A 19 8.69 -9.45 24.66
C GLY A 19 8.78 -8.11 23.92
N GLN A 20 9.88 -7.37 24.14
CA GLN A 20 10.13 -6.09 23.45
C GLN A 20 10.26 -6.29 21.93
N GLN A 21 10.99 -7.32 21.51
CA GLN A 21 11.15 -7.67 20.10
C GLN A 21 9.80 -7.95 19.40
N VAL A 22 8.87 -8.63 20.07
CA VAL A 22 7.52 -8.89 19.54
C VAL A 22 6.69 -7.61 19.40
N VAL A 23 6.77 -6.71 20.38
CA VAL A 23 6.08 -5.41 20.33
C VAL A 23 6.60 -4.59 19.17
N ASP A 24 7.92 -4.50 19.00
CA ASP A 24 8.56 -3.76 17.92
C ASP A 24 8.15 -4.32 16.54
N LEU A 25 8.21 -5.65 16.35
CA LEU A 25 7.74 -6.29 15.12
C LEU A 25 6.26 -6.02 14.81
N ARG A 26 5.40 -5.89 15.83
CA ARG A 26 3.98 -5.55 15.63
C ARG A 26 3.81 -4.10 15.19
N LEU A 27 4.58 -3.17 15.78
CA LEU A 27 4.59 -1.76 15.39
C LEU A 27 5.10 -1.61 13.95
N ASP A 28 6.21 -2.26 13.61
CA ASP A 28 6.77 -2.27 12.27
C ASP A 28 5.77 -2.83 11.25
N ARG A 29 5.13 -3.96 11.57
CA ARG A 29 4.10 -4.55 10.71
C ARG A 29 2.92 -3.60 10.50
N ARG A 30 2.51 -2.85 11.53
CA ARG A 30 1.43 -1.86 11.42
C ARG A 30 1.85 -0.69 10.52
N ALA A 31 3.07 -0.18 10.69
CA ALA A 31 3.61 0.88 9.85
C ALA A 31 3.69 0.45 8.38
N LEU A 32 4.22 -0.74 8.10
CA LEU A 32 4.31 -1.30 6.75
C LEU A 32 2.94 -1.49 6.08
N ARG A 33 1.91 -1.91 6.83
CA ARG A 33 0.54 -1.99 6.29
C ARG A 33 -0.03 -0.62 5.94
N ALA A 34 0.22 0.39 6.77
CA ALA A 34 -0.22 1.75 6.50
C ALA A 34 0.47 2.31 5.25
N GLU A 35 1.77 2.07 5.10
CA GLU A 35 2.52 2.48 3.92
C GLU A 35 2.04 1.75 2.66
N ARG A 36 1.86 0.42 2.72
CA ARG A 36 1.28 -0.36 1.62
C ARG A 36 -0.05 0.25 1.14
N ALA A 37 -0.94 0.61 2.06
CA ALA A 37 -2.22 1.21 1.72
C ALA A 37 -2.05 2.58 1.04
N ARG A 38 -1.14 3.42 1.55
CA ARG A 38 -0.82 4.73 0.98
C ARG A 38 -0.27 4.62 -0.43
N VAL A 39 0.70 3.74 -0.67
CA VAL A 39 1.30 3.51 -1.98
C VAL A 39 0.27 2.96 -2.96
N ALA A 40 -0.55 1.99 -2.54
CA ALA A 40 -1.63 1.45 -3.36
C ALA A 40 -2.65 2.53 -3.77
N TRP A 41 -2.97 3.45 -2.86
CA TRP A 41 -3.85 4.58 -3.17
C TRP A 41 -3.24 5.52 -4.21
N TRP A 42 -1.98 5.93 -4.02
CA TRP A 42 -1.28 6.79 -4.99
C TRP A 42 -1.17 6.12 -6.36
N ARG A 43 -0.90 4.82 -6.40
CA ARG A 43 -0.80 4.07 -7.66
C ARG A 43 -2.13 4.03 -8.42
N ARG A 44 -3.26 3.89 -7.72
CA ARG A 44 -4.60 4.00 -8.34
C ARG A 44 -4.85 5.38 -8.92
N LEU A 45 -4.42 6.44 -8.22
CA LEU A 45 -4.57 7.81 -8.70
C LEU A 45 -3.73 8.08 -9.96
N VAL A 46 -2.47 7.61 -9.98
CA VAL A 46 -1.60 7.73 -11.16
C VAL A 46 -2.18 6.98 -12.35
N ARG A 47 -2.71 5.76 -12.14
CA ARG A 47 -3.38 4.98 -13.19
C ARG A 47 -4.63 5.68 -13.71
N ALA A 48 -5.49 6.19 -12.84
CA ALA A 48 -6.64 6.97 -13.25
C ALA A 48 -6.23 8.19 -14.09
N ARG A 49 -5.10 8.84 -13.79
CA ARG A 49 -4.58 9.93 -14.62
C ARG A 49 -4.05 9.45 -15.97
N LEU A 50 -3.35 8.33 -16.02
CA LEU A 50 -2.94 7.69 -17.27
C LEU A 50 -4.14 7.36 -18.16
N ASP A 51 -5.19 6.78 -17.57
CA ASP A 51 -6.41 6.40 -18.27
C ASP A 51 -7.09 7.64 -18.88
N LEU A 52 -7.14 8.75 -18.15
CA LEU A 52 -7.65 10.03 -18.67
C LEU A 52 -6.78 10.62 -19.79
N ALA A 53 -5.46 10.58 -19.66
CA ALA A 53 -4.56 11.05 -20.70
C ALA A 53 -4.70 10.23 -21.99
N VAL A 54 -4.83 8.91 -21.88
CA VAL A 54 -5.12 8.03 -23.03
C VAL A 54 -6.50 8.33 -23.63
N ALA A 55 -7.52 8.47 -22.79
CA ALA A 55 -8.88 8.79 -23.24
C ALA A 55 -8.97 10.13 -23.97
N SER A 56 -8.16 11.14 -23.60
CA SER A 56 -8.13 12.43 -24.28
C SER A 56 -7.66 12.36 -25.75
N VAL A 57 -6.86 11.35 -26.10
CA VAL A 57 -6.35 11.16 -27.47
C VAL A 57 -7.28 10.28 -28.29
N SER A 58 -7.82 9.21 -27.70
CA SER A 58 -8.69 8.26 -28.40
C SER A 58 -10.13 8.76 -28.51
N GLY A 59 -10.59 9.58 -27.57
CA GLY A 59 -11.99 9.94 -27.42
C GLY A 59 -12.87 8.76 -26.99
N PRO A 60 -14.11 9.02 -26.52
CA PRO A 60 -15.07 7.96 -26.25
C PRO A 60 -15.60 7.38 -27.58
N GLY A 61 -15.56 6.06 -27.71
CA GLY A 61 -16.23 5.34 -28.79
C GLY A 61 -17.75 5.24 -28.55
N PRO A 62 -18.52 4.83 -29.57
CA PRO A 62 -19.94 4.56 -29.41
C PRO A 62 -20.18 3.42 -28.41
N LEU A 63 -21.08 3.66 -27.45
CA LEU A 63 -21.52 2.63 -26.51
C LEU A 63 -22.77 1.95 -27.05
N GLY A 64 -22.87 0.63 -26.87
CA GLY A 64 -24.09 -0.13 -27.15
C GLY A 64 -24.35 -0.49 -28.62
N GLU A 65 -23.56 -0.02 -29.58
CA GLU A 65 -23.73 -0.37 -31.00
C GLU A 65 -23.67 -1.88 -31.26
N ASP A 66 -22.69 -2.57 -30.68
CA ASP A 66 -22.49 -4.01 -30.86
C ASP A 66 -23.60 -4.87 -30.23
N VAL A 67 -24.39 -4.29 -29.33
CA VAL A 67 -25.41 -5.00 -28.53
C VAL A 67 -26.79 -4.35 -28.65
N ALA A 68 -26.99 -3.45 -29.61
CA ALA A 68 -28.21 -2.63 -29.73
C ALA A 68 -29.48 -3.49 -29.85
N PHE A 69 -29.38 -4.66 -30.48
CA PHE A 69 -30.49 -5.61 -30.66
C PHE A 69 -30.64 -6.63 -29.51
N HIS A 70 -29.70 -6.65 -28.57
CA HIS A 70 -29.70 -7.53 -27.40
C HIS A 70 -30.06 -6.79 -26.11
N LEU A 71 -29.94 -5.47 -26.09
CA LEU A 71 -30.34 -4.64 -24.96
C LEU A 71 -31.87 -4.53 -24.88
N PRO A 72 -32.46 -4.76 -23.70
CA PRO A 72 -33.82 -4.33 -23.42
C PRO A 72 -33.99 -2.84 -23.76
N VAL A 73 -35.12 -2.48 -24.37
CA VAL A 73 -35.37 -1.12 -24.87
C VAL A 73 -35.25 -0.07 -23.76
N ASP A 74 -35.73 -0.40 -22.56
CA ASP A 74 -35.64 0.43 -21.36
C ASP A 74 -34.21 0.69 -20.90
N VAL A 75 -33.28 -0.22 -21.19
CA VAL A 75 -31.84 -0.01 -20.92
C VAL A 75 -31.20 0.78 -22.06
N GLY A 76 -31.55 0.46 -23.31
CA GLY A 76 -30.99 1.10 -24.51
C GLY A 76 -31.22 2.62 -24.55
N VAL A 77 -32.35 3.11 -24.04
CA VAL A 77 -32.65 4.56 -23.98
C VAL A 77 -31.73 5.34 -23.02
N HIS A 78 -31.03 4.65 -22.12
CA HIS A 78 -30.12 5.28 -21.15
C HIS A 78 -28.64 5.24 -21.56
N VAL A 79 -28.32 4.75 -22.76
CA VAL A 79 -26.94 4.68 -23.24
C VAL A 79 -26.39 6.11 -23.43
N PRO A 80 -25.32 6.50 -22.71
CA PRO A 80 -24.74 7.82 -22.83
C PRO A 80 -24.18 8.05 -24.23
N ARG A 81 -24.36 9.27 -24.76
CA ARG A 81 -23.79 9.61 -26.07
C ARG A 81 -22.28 9.82 -25.93
N PRO A 82 -21.48 9.43 -26.95
CA PRO A 82 -20.05 9.71 -26.94
C PRO A 82 -19.72 11.20 -26.73
N SER A 83 -20.52 12.09 -27.31
CA SER A 83 -20.36 13.54 -27.10
C SER A 83 -20.60 13.98 -25.66
N GLU A 84 -21.57 13.40 -24.95
CA GLU A 84 -21.83 13.70 -23.53
C GLU A 84 -20.64 13.28 -22.67
N LEU A 85 -20.09 12.09 -22.92
CA LEU A 85 -18.88 11.62 -22.25
C LEU A 85 -17.67 12.49 -22.58
N GLY A 86 -17.53 12.89 -23.85
CA GLY A 86 -16.44 13.75 -24.31
C GLY A 86 -16.42 15.10 -23.62
N VAL A 87 -17.60 15.71 -23.40
CA VAL A 87 -17.71 17.00 -22.67
C VAL A 87 -17.27 16.86 -21.21
N VAL A 88 -17.66 15.78 -20.53
CA VAL A 88 -17.32 15.58 -19.11
C VAL A 88 -15.84 15.19 -18.93
N LEU A 89 -15.29 14.43 -19.89
CA LEU A 89 -13.91 13.94 -19.86
C LEU A 89 -12.91 14.92 -20.51
N ALA A 90 -13.39 16.01 -21.11
CA ALA A 90 -12.56 17.10 -21.61
C ALA A 90 -11.80 17.74 -20.44
N GLY A 91 -10.61 17.22 -20.16
CA GLY A 91 -9.67 17.73 -19.18
C GLY A 91 -8.81 18.87 -19.75
N ALA A 92 -7.58 18.98 -19.24
CA ALA A 92 -6.58 19.90 -19.77
C ALA A 92 -6.24 19.59 -21.25
N ASP A 93 -5.47 20.48 -21.89
CA ASP A 93 -4.99 20.34 -23.26
C ASP A 93 -4.49 18.90 -23.55
N PRO A 94 -5.13 18.17 -24.50
CA PRO A 94 -4.74 16.82 -24.86
C PRO A 94 -3.26 16.66 -25.22
N ALA A 95 -2.64 17.70 -25.81
CA ALA A 95 -1.22 17.68 -26.12
C ALA A 95 -0.36 17.69 -24.85
N ALA A 96 -0.75 18.47 -23.84
CA ALA A 96 -0.08 18.52 -22.55
C ALA A 96 -0.30 17.25 -21.72
N GLU A 97 -1.48 16.62 -21.79
CA GLU A 97 -1.73 15.32 -21.15
C GLU A 97 -0.91 14.20 -21.80
N LEU A 98 -0.85 14.17 -23.13
CA LEU A 98 -0.05 13.19 -23.88
C LEU A 98 1.44 13.31 -23.55
N ALA A 99 1.97 14.54 -23.44
CA ALA A 99 3.35 14.78 -23.06
C ALA A 99 3.71 14.17 -21.69
N ARG A 100 2.74 14.09 -20.78
CA ARG A 100 2.91 13.55 -19.42
C ARG A 100 2.74 12.03 -19.33
N VAL A 101 2.28 11.35 -20.37
CA VAL A 101 2.02 9.89 -20.34
C VAL A 101 3.28 9.10 -19.97
N ASN A 102 4.44 9.46 -20.53
CA ASN A 102 5.68 8.76 -20.22
C ASN A 102 6.11 9.00 -18.75
N GLU A 103 6.02 10.24 -18.27
CA GLU A 103 6.32 10.57 -16.87
C GLU A 103 5.41 9.82 -15.89
N LEU A 104 4.12 9.70 -16.22
CA LEU A 104 3.15 8.96 -15.42
C LEU A 104 3.40 7.45 -15.45
N ARG A 105 3.82 6.87 -16.58
CA ARG A 105 4.22 5.46 -16.69
C ARG A 105 5.47 5.17 -15.87
N ASP A 106 6.45 6.06 -15.92
CA ASP A 106 7.67 5.95 -15.12
C ASP A 106 7.35 6.06 -13.62
N LEU A 107 6.42 6.94 -13.25
CA LEU A 107 5.95 7.06 -11.87
C LEU A 107 5.18 5.83 -11.40
N ASP A 108 4.24 5.28 -12.19
CA ASP A 108 3.54 4.02 -11.84
C ASP A 108 4.54 2.87 -11.69
N SER A 109 5.56 2.80 -12.54
CA SER A 109 6.61 1.79 -12.47
C SER A 109 7.43 1.91 -11.19
N ARG A 110 7.86 3.11 -10.82
CA ARG A 110 8.58 3.35 -9.55
C ARG A 110 7.71 3.04 -8.33
N LEU A 111 6.43 3.42 -8.35
CA LEU A 111 5.48 3.08 -7.29
C LEU A 111 5.24 1.57 -7.20
N ALA A 112 5.24 0.86 -8.33
CA ALA A 112 5.10 -0.60 -8.37
C ALA A 112 6.30 -1.30 -7.73
N VAL A 113 7.51 -0.87 -8.07
CA VAL A 113 8.75 -1.39 -7.47
C VAL A 113 8.77 -1.11 -5.96
N TYR A 114 8.42 0.11 -5.55
CA TYR A 114 8.36 0.45 -4.14
C TYR A 114 7.31 -0.37 -3.38
N LEU A 115 6.12 -0.54 -3.94
CA LEU A 115 5.06 -1.38 -3.36
C LEU A 115 5.52 -2.84 -3.19
N ALA A 116 6.23 -3.39 -4.17
CA ALA A 116 6.79 -4.74 -4.09
C ALA A 116 7.80 -4.85 -2.93
N GLY A 117 8.66 -3.86 -2.75
CA GLY A 117 9.59 -3.80 -1.61
C GLY A 117 8.89 -3.69 -0.26
N VAL A 118 7.82 -2.88 -0.17
CA VAL A 118 6.99 -2.80 1.05
C VAL A 118 6.30 -4.13 1.34
N ASP A 119 5.82 -4.82 0.32
CA ASP A 119 5.17 -6.13 0.45
C ASP A 119 6.16 -7.22 0.91
N GLU A 120 7.38 -7.22 0.37
CA GLU A 120 8.46 -8.11 0.81
C GLU A 120 8.88 -7.84 2.26
N ALA A 121 9.03 -6.57 2.63
CA ALA A 121 9.33 -6.17 4.01
C ALA A 121 8.20 -6.61 4.96
N LEU A 122 6.93 -6.39 4.58
CA LEU A 122 5.78 -6.80 5.36
C LEU A 122 5.72 -8.32 5.55
N GLN A 123 6.02 -9.09 4.50
CA GLN A 123 6.08 -10.54 4.56
C GLN A 123 7.22 -11.00 5.49
N THR A 124 8.39 -10.39 5.37
CA THR A 124 9.56 -10.69 6.21
C THR A 124 9.27 -10.43 7.69
N THR A 125 8.72 -9.26 8.03
CA THR A 125 8.33 -8.92 9.41
C THR A 125 7.25 -9.87 9.93
N THR A 126 6.30 -10.24 9.09
CA THR A 126 5.24 -11.21 9.45
C THR A 126 5.84 -12.58 9.74
N ASN A 127 6.76 -13.07 8.92
CA ASN A 127 7.44 -14.35 9.13
C ASN A 127 8.25 -14.33 10.44
N ARG A 128 9.01 -13.26 10.71
CA ARG A 128 9.74 -13.10 11.97
C ARG A 128 8.81 -13.15 13.19
N LEU A 129 7.68 -12.44 13.12
CA LEU A 129 6.69 -12.43 14.18
C LEU A 129 6.10 -13.84 14.42
N VAL A 130 5.77 -14.57 13.36
CA VAL A 130 5.28 -15.96 13.45
C VAL A 130 6.34 -16.87 14.06
N SER A 131 7.60 -16.76 13.64
CA SER A 131 8.71 -17.54 14.20
C SER A 131 8.93 -17.27 15.69
N HIS A 132 8.88 -16.01 16.12
CA HIS A 132 8.98 -15.67 17.55
C HIS A 132 7.80 -16.22 18.36
N LEU A 133 6.57 -16.11 17.83
CA LEU A 133 5.37 -16.64 18.48
C LEU A 133 5.44 -18.17 18.63
N ALA A 134 5.93 -18.87 17.61
CA ALA A 134 6.06 -20.33 17.62
C ALA A 134 7.21 -20.80 18.54
N GLY A 135 8.33 -20.08 18.54
CA GLY A 135 9.52 -20.44 19.33
C GLY A 135 9.43 -20.09 20.82
N SER A 136 8.57 -19.15 21.22
CA SER A 136 8.41 -18.76 22.63
C SER A 136 7.01 -18.25 22.96
N PRO A 137 5.99 -19.14 22.98
CA PRO A 137 4.60 -18.75 23.23
C PRO A 137 4.41 -18.11 24.61
N GLY A 138 5.05 -18.65 25.65
CA GLY A 138 4.92 -18.20 27.03
C GLY A 138 5.52 -16.81 27.27
N ALA A 139 6.73 -16.54 26.78
CA ALA A 139 7.36 -15.22 26.87
C ALA A 139 6.56 -14.15 26.12
N THR A 140 5.93 -14.54 25.00
CA THR A 140 5.11 -13.61 24.21
C THR A 140 3.77 -13.30 24.89
N LEU A 141 3.11 -14.30 25.49
CA LEU A 141 1.87 -14.09 26.24
C LEU A 141 2.11 -13.26 27.51
N ALA A 142 3.23 -13.48 28.20
CA ALA A 142 3.63 -12.67 29.36
C ALA A 142 3.83 -11.20 28.98
N ALA A 143 4.53 -10.92 27.87
CA ALA A 143 4.74 -9.55 27.39
C ALA A 143 3.44 -8.83 26.97
N ILE A 144 2.43 -9.57 26.49
CA ILE A 144 1.10 -9.02 26.19
C ILE A 144 0.30 -8.74 27.47
N ALA A 145 0.47 -9.57 28.50
CA ALA A 145 -0.16 -9.39 29.80
C ALA A 145 0.47 -8.25 30.62
N GLU A 146 1.77 -8.00 30.43
CA GLU A 146 2.52 -6.90 31.06
C GLU A 146 2.27 -5.54 30.43
N LEU A 147 1.67 -5.46 29.23
CA LEU A 147 1.18 -4.19 28.68
C LEU A 147 0.03 -3.70 29.58
N PRO A 148 0.25 -2.66 30.42
CA PRO A 148 -0.80 -2.19 31.31
C PRO A 148 -1.92 -1.65 30.43
N GLY A 149 -3.14 -2.09 30.70
CA GLY A 149 -4.33 -1.60 30.02
C GLY A 149 -4.34 -0.07 30.00
N ARG A 150 -4.08 0.52 28.83
CA ARG A 150 -4.51 1.89 28.55
C ARG A 150 -6.01 1.80 28.27
N GLY A 151 -6.79 2.19 29.27
CA GLY A 151 -8.18 2.61 29.10
C GLY A 151 -8.31 3.84 28.21
#